data_AF-A0A7C3LII5-F1
#
_entry.id   AF-A0A7C3LII5-F1
#
_cell.length_a   1.000
_cell.length_b   1.000
_cell.length_c   1.000
_cell.angle_alpha   90.00
_cell.angle_beta   90.00
_cell.angle_gamma   90.00
#
_symmetry.space_group_name_H-M   'P 1'
#
loop_
_entity.id
_entity.type
_entity.pdbx_description
1 polymer ?
#
loop_
_entity_poly.entity_id
_entity_poly.type
_entity_poly.pdbx_seq_one_letter_code
_entity_poly.pdbx_strand_id
1 'polypeptide(L)'
;FKRVMEVTYLGYVHGTLAALRRMLPRNRGVIVQVGSALAYRAIPLQSAYCAAKHAVEGFTESLRSELFHDRSRVRVTMVQLPALNTPQFQWIKSRMPRHPQPVPPIFQPTGSPARHPRREVAVGWPTVKAMIGEKVIPGLLDRYLGRVGYAAQQTDGAVQPDRPNNLWTSLPGDWGAHGVFDDRARERSLQLWLTTHRPWIWALAAAVLSVLLSASRTQASGR
;
A
#
# COMPACT_ATOMS: atom_id res chain seq x y z
N PHE A 1 -15.65 12.39 -8.63
CA PHE A 1 -15.93 11.78 -7.32
C PHE A 1 -16.79 10.53 -7.44
N LYS A 2 -18.09 10.62 -7.82
CA LYS A 2 -19.02 9.46 -7.90
C LYS A 2 -18.40 8.19 -8.52
N ARG A 3 -17.96 8.25 -9.78
CA ARG A 3 -17.33 7.11 -10.47
C ARG A 3 -16.13 6.52 -9.74
N VAL A 4 -15.28 7.37 -9.15
CA VAL A 4 -14.09 6.94 -8.39
C VAL A 4 -14.50 6.16 -7.15
N MET A 5 -15.53 6.62 -6.43
CA MET A 5 -16.08 5.92 -5.26
C MET A 5 -16.75 4.60 -5.65
N GLU A 6 -17.57 4.61 -6.70
CA GLU A 6 -18.25 3.40 -7.18
C GLU A 6 -17.25 2.29 -7.55
N VAL A 7 -16.20 2.63 -8.31
CA VAL A 7 -15.21 1.64 -8.73
C VAL A 7 -14.25 1.28 -7.59
N THR A 8 -13.69 2.27 -6.90
CA THR A 8 -12.59 2.03 -5.95
C THR A 8 -13.07 1.57 -4.58
N TYR A 9 -14.20 2.11 -4.09
CA TYR A 9 -14.74 1.74 -2.78
C TYR A 9 -15.82 0.66 -2.91
N LEU A 10 -16.90 0.91 -3.66
CA LEU A 10 -17.98 -0.09 -3.78
C LEU A 10 -17.50 -1.35 -4.50
N GLY A 11 -16.55 -1.27 -5.43
CA GLY A 11 -15.89 -2.45 -6.00
C GLY A 11 -15.25 -3.35 -4.94
N TYR A 12 -14.60 -2.78 -3.92
CA TYR A 12 -14.03 -3.53 -2.80
C TYR A 12 -15.13 -4.14 -1.94
N VAL A 13 -16.17 -3.38 -1.61
CA VAL A 13 -17.32 -3.86 -0.82
C VAL A 13 -17.97 -5.06 -1.52
N HIS A 14 -18.35 -4.90 -2.79
CA HIS A 14 -19.03 -5.95 -3.55
C HIS A 14 -18.16 -7.18 -3.77
N GLY A 15 -16.87 -7.01 -4.09
CA GLY A 15 -15.93 -8.12 -4.23
C GLY A 15 -15.73 -8.89 -2.92
N THR A 16 -15.65 -8.16 -1.81
CA THR A 16 -15.52 -8.75 -0.47
C THR A 16 -16.76 -9.54 -0.08
N LEU A 17 -17.96 -8.98 -0.27
CA LEU A 17 -19.22 -9.68 0.01
C LEU A 17 -19.37 -10.94 -0.85
N ALA A 18 -18.99 -10.87 -2.13
CA ALA A 18 -18.99 -12.03 -3.01
C ALA A 18 -18.04 -13.14 -2.51
N ALA A 19 -16.84 -12.78 -2.06
CA ALA A 19 -15.89 -13.72 -1.47
C ALA A 19 -16.42 -14.31 -0.15
N LEU A 20 -16.99 -13.48 0.72
CA LEU A 20 -17.54 -13.91 2.03
C LEU A 20 -18.66 -14.92 1.89
N ARG A 21 -19.56 -14.77 0.91
CA ARG A 21 -20.61 -15.77 0.61
C ARG A 21 -20.05 -17.18 0.39
N ARG A 22 -18.81 -17.30 -0.12
CA ARG A 22 -18.12 -18.57 -0.32
C ARG A 22 -17.21 -18.97 0.82
N MET A 23 -16.71 -18.02 1.61
CA MET A 23 -15.73 -18.24 2.68
C MET A 23 -16.37 -18.54 4.04
N LEU A 24 -17.49 -17.89 4.35
CA LEU A 24 -18.18 -18.03 5.64
C LEU A 24 -18.73 -19.44 5.88
N PRO A 25 -19.45 -20.10 4.93
CA PRO A 25 -19.99 -21.44 5.18
C PRO A 25 -18.95 -22.50 5.49
N ARG A 26 -17.76 -22.40 4.87
CA ARG A 26 -16.61 -23.29 5.11
C ARG A 26 -15.70 -22.81 6.24
N ASN A 27 -16.01 -21.66 6.83
CA ASN A 27 -15.26 -21.00 7.89
C ASN A 27 -13.73 -21.06 7.69
N ARG A 28 -13.27 -20.66 6.48
CA ARG A 28 -11.84 -20.58 6.13
C ARG A 28 -11.67 -19.69 4.91
N GLY A 29 -10.59 -18.91 4.85
CA GLY A 29 -10.23 -18.10 3.68
C GLY A 29 -9.38 -16.89 4.04
N VAL A 30 -8.77 -16.27 3.04
CA VAL A 30 -8.04 -15.00 3.18
C VAL A 30 -8.49 -14.06 2.07
N ILE A 31 -8.97 -12.87 2.44
CA ILE A 31 -9.25 -11.77 1.53
C ILE A 31 -8.06 -10.82 1.59
N VAL A 32 -7.44 -10.53 0.44
CA VAL A 32 -6.30 -9.61 0.35
C VAL A 32 -6.76 -8.32 -0.32
N GLN A 33 -6.84 -7.25 0.47
CA GLN A 33 -7.16 -5.92 -0.02
C GLN A 33 -5.89 -5.21 -0.48
N VAL A 34 -5.93 -4.67 -1.69
CA VAL A 34 -4.86 -3.79 -2.19
C VAL A 34 -5.07 -2.39 -1.62
N GLY A 35 -4.33 -2.07 -0.57
CA GLY A 35 -4.31 -0.76 0.08
C GLY A 35 -3.37 0.23 -0.63
N SER A 36 -3.30 1.44 -0.09
CA SER A 36 -2.41 2.51 -0.51
C SER A 36 -1.93 3.30 0.70
N ALA A 37 -0.69 3.79 0.70
CA ALA A 37 -0.22 4.79 1.65
C ALA A 37 -1.14 6.03 1.71
N LEU A 38 -1.86 6.31 0.62
CA LEU A 38 -2.82 7.41 0.49
C LEU A 38 -4.16 7.16 1.20
N ALA A 39 -4.34 5.98 1.82
CA ALA A 39 -5.40 5.72 2.79
C ALA A 39 -5.12 6.38 4.15
N TYR A 40 -3.88 6.78 4.42
CA TYR A 40 -3.48 7.45 5.67
C TYR A 40 -3.05 8.88 5.46
N ARG A 41 -2.21 9.13 4.45
CA ARG A 41 -1.73 10.47 4.13
C ARG A 41 -2.27 10.90 2.78
N ALA A 42 -3.27 11.78 2.78
CA ALA A 42 -3.78 12.36 1.55
C ALA A 42 -2.73 13.28 0.89
N ILE A 43 -2.77 13.34 -0.44
CA ILE A 43 -1.92 14.23 -1.25
C ILE A 43 -2.79 15.13 -2.13
N PRO A 44 -2.29 16.32 -2.54
CA PRO A 44 -3.03 17.18 -3.46
C PRO A 44 -3.32 16.50 -4.79
N LEU A 45 -4.29 17.01 -5.55
CA LEU A 45 -4.70 16.53 -6.89
C LEU A 45 -5.37 15.14 -6.93
N GLN A 46 -5.42 14.41 -5.81
CA GLN A 46 -5.99 13.06 -5.74
C GLN A 46 -7.08 12.89 -4.68
N SER A 47 -7.79 13.96 -4.31
CA SER A 47 -8.77 13.95 -3.22
C SER A 47 -9.85 12.86 -3.38
N ALA A 48 -10.37 12.64 -4.59
CA ALA A 48 -11.35 11.58 -4.84
C ALA A 48 -10.79 10.17 -4.59
N TYR A 49 -9.54 9.92 -4.95
CA TYR A 49 -8.88 8.64 -4.74
C TYR A 49 -8.50 8.44 -3.27
N CYS A 50 -7.95 9.47 -2.62
CA CYS A 50 -7.61 9.44 -1.21
C CYS A 50 -8.86 9.15 -0.36
N ALA A 51 -9.97 9.86 -0.62
CA ALA A 51 -11.25 9.62 0.06
C ALA A 51 -11.73 8.17 -0.13
N ALA A 52 -11.68 7.64 -1.35
CA ALA A 52 -12.06 6.25 -1.60
C ALA A 52 -11.17 5.25 -0.85
N LYS A 53 -9.85 5.49 -0.78
CA LYS A 53 -8.91 4.60 -0.07
C LYS A 53 -9.05 4.67 1.46
N HIS A 54 -9.36 5.84 2.03
CA HIS A 54 -9.74 5.94 3.44
C HIS A 54 -11.05 5.18 3.71
N ALA A 55 -12.04 5.27 2.82
CA ALA A 55 -13.29 4.52 2.96
C ALA A 55 -13.07 3.00 2.90
N VAL A 56 -12.18 2.52 2.02
CA VAL A 56 -11.78 1.10 1.96
C VAL A 56 -11.13 0.65 3.26
N GLU A 57 -10.27 1.48 3.85
CA GLU A 57 -9.67 1.20 5.15
C GLU A 57 -10.73 1.06 6.24
N GLY A 58 -11.60 2.07 6.41
CA GLY A 58 -12.66 2.04 7.43
C GLY A 58 -13.58 0.82 7.28
N PHE A 59 -13.98 0.49 6.05
CA PHE A 59 -14.74 -0.73 5.76
C PHE A 59 -13.99 -2.01 6.17
N THR A 60 -12.69 -2.09 5.84
CA THR A 60 -11.86 -3.25 6.16
C THR A 60 -11.67 -3.42 7.67
N GLU A 61 -11.57 -2.31 8.41
CA GLU A 61 -11.49 -2.34 9.87
C GLU A 61 -12.80 -2.81 10.52
N SER A 62 -13.94 -2.28 10.08
CA SER A 62 -15.27 -2.71 10.57
C SER A 62 -15.48 -4.20 10.34
N LEU A 63 -15.28 -4.67 9.10
CA LEU A 63 -15.46 -6.07 8.73
C LEU A 63 -14.58 -7.00 9.57
N ARG A 64 -13.35 -6.59 9.89
CA ARG A 64 -12.45 -7.42 10.70
C ARG A 64 -12.99 -7.58 12.13
N SER A 65 -13.56 -6.52 12.70
CA SER A 65 -14.19 -6.55 14.02
C SER A 65 -15.43 -7.44 14.03
N GLU A 66 -16.26 -7.36 12.98
CA GLU A 66 -17.43 -8.23 12.78
C GLU A 66 -17.01 -9.71 12.71
N LEU A 67 -16.03 -10.05 11.86
CA LEU A 67 -15.51 -11.42 11.75
C LEU A 67 -14.91 -11.95 13.06
N PHE A 68 -14.31 -11.07 13.87
CA PHE A 68 -13.81 -11.43 15.19
C PHE A 68 -14.94 -11.72 16.17
N HIS A 69 -15.97 -10.87 16.21
CA HIS A 69 -17.18 -11.07 17.02
C HIS A 69 -17.84 -12.42 16.70
N ASP A 70 -17.97 -12.74 15.42
CA ASP A 70 -18.57 -13.99 14.92
C ASP A 70 -17.66 -15.23 15.09
N ARG A 71 -16.45 -15.07 15.64
CA ARG A 71 -15.42 -16.13 15.77
C ARG A 71 -15.11 -16.81 14.43
N SER A 72 -15.13 -16.04 13.35
CA SER A 72 -14.80 -16.52 12.01
C SER A 72 -13.30 -16.77 11.86
N ARG A 73 -12.94 -17.83 11.13
CA ARG A 73 -11.56 -18.11 10.69
C ARG A 73 -11.25 -17.52 9.30
N VAL A 74 -12.18 -16.75 8.73
CA VAL A 74 -11.90 -15.95 7.54
C VAL A 74 -11.04 -14.75 7.95
N ARG A 75 -9.93 -14.54 7.24
CA ARG A 75 -9.01 -13.43 7.51
C ARG A 75 -9.10 -12.38 6.43
N VAL A 76 -8.91 -11.12 6.82
CA VAL A 76 -8.79 -9.99 5.89
C VAL A 76 -7.46 -9.28 6.13
N THR A 77 -6.64 -9.23 5.09
CA THR A 77 -5.31 -8.62 5.09
C THR A 77 -5.29 -7.44 4.12
N MET A 78 -4.80 -6.29 4.56
CA MET A 78 -4.60 -5.14 3.67
C MET A 78 -3.11 -4.95 3.37
N VAL A 79 -2.75 -4.93 2.09
CA VAL A 79 -1.37 -4.69 1.64
C VAL A 79 -1.27 -3.24 1.19
N GLN A 80 -0.56 -2.42 1.95
CA GLN A 80 -0.44 -0.99 1.72
C GLN A 80 0.73 -0.74 0.77
N LEU A 81 0.41 -0.43 -0.49
CA LEU A 81 1.41 -0.25 -1.54
C LEU A 81 1.97 1.18 -1.56
N PRO A 82 3.26 1.35 -1.91
CA PRO A 82 3.87 2.65 -2.14
C PRO A 82 3.57 3.11 -3.58
N ALA A 83 4.27 4.16 -4.02
CA ALA A 83 4.36 4.51 -5.42
C ALA A 83 4.98 3.36 -6.25
N LEU A 84 4.19 2.76 -7.13
CA LEU A 84 4.61 1.66 -8.00
C LEU A 84 4.73 2.10 -9.46
N ASN A 85 5.71 1.54 -10.17
CA ASN A 85 5.87 1.67 -11.61
C ASN A 85 4.90 0.74 -12.35
N THR A 86 3.65 1.16 -12.49
CA THR A 86 2.63 0.45 -13.27
C THR A 86 2.22 1.25 -14.50
N PRO A 87 1.57 0.63 -15.50
CA PRO A 87 1.04 1.33 -16.67
C PRO A 87 0.01 2.42 -16.34
N GLN A 88 -0.46 2.52 -15.09
CA GLN A 88 -1.49 3.47 -14.66
C GLN A 88 -1.24 4.90 -15.13
N PHE A 89 0.00 5.38 -15.12
CA PHE A 89 0.28 6.76 -15.50
C PHE A 89 0.15 7.04 -17.00
N GLN A 90 0.15 6.00 -17.84
CA GLN A 90 -0.02 6.11 -19.28
C GLN A 90 -1.49 6.30 -19.69
N TRP A 91 -2.43 5.67 -18.97
CA TRP A 91 -3.85 5.64 -19.34
C TRP A 91 -4.84 6.20 -18.30
N ILE A 92 -4.38 6.67 -17.13
CA ILE A 92 -5.29 7.30 -16.16
C ILE A 92 -5.83 8.61 -16.71
N LYS A 93 -7.10 8.89 -16.41
CA LYS A 93 -7.63 10.24 -16.62
C LYS A 93 -6.90 11.20 -15.69
N SER A 94 -6.13 12.10 -16.28
CA SER A 94 -5.42 13.17 -15.59
C SER A 94 -6.02 14.52 -15.99
N ARG A 95 -6.05 15.46 -15.05
CA ARG A 95 -6.31 16.89 -15.31
C ARG A 95 -5.07 17.74 -15.07
N MET A 96 -3.93 17.10 -14.83
CA MET A 96 -2.67 17.77 -14.61
C MET A 96 -2.14 18.31 -15.95
N PRO A 97 -1.45 19.47 -15.95
CA PRO A 97 -0.93 20.07 -17.18
C PRO A 97 0.21 19.26 -17.81
N ARG A 98 0.93 18.44 -17.03
CA ARG A 98 2.01 17.58 -17.50
C ARG A 98 1.73 16.11 -17.25
N HIS A 99 2.54 15.24 -17.85
CA HIS A 99 2.39 13.80 -17.78
C HIS A 99 2.43 13.33 -16.30
N PRO A 100 1.42 12.57 -15.84
CA PRO A 100 1.33 12.16 -14.44
C PRO A 100 2.43 11.15 -14.11
N GLN A 101 2.90 11.12 -12.86
CA GLN A 101 3.85 10.11 -12.39
C GLN A 101 3.57 9.71 -10.94
N PRO A 102 4.10 8.56 -10.48
CA PRO A 102 4.06 8.23 -9.07
C PRO A 102 4.90 9.22 -8.26
N VAL A 103 4.47 9.55 -7.05
CA VAL A 103 5.27 10.37 -6.11
C VAL A 103 6.51 9.58 -5.70
N PRO A 104 7.74 10.06 -6.00
CA PRO A 104 8.95 9.34 -5.65
C PRO A 104 9.10 9.13 -4.13
N PRO A 105 9.78 8.05 -3.68
CA PRO A 105 10.49 7.06 -4.48
C PRO A 105 9.56 6.03 -5.15
N ILE A 106 9.89 5.65 -6.39
CA ILE A 106 9.13 4.69 -7.21
C ILE A 106 9.72 3.29 -7.02
N PHE A 107 8.85 2.28 -6.88
CA PHE A 107 9.25 0.87 -6.79
C PHE A 107 8.69 0.07 -7.96
N GLN A 108 9.39 -0.98 -8.36
CA GLN A 108 8.87 -1.94 -9.32
C GLN A 108 7.69 -2.73 -8.73
N PRO A 109 6.71 -3.16 -9.55
CA PRO A 109 5.54 -3.92 -9.12
C PRO A 109 5.87 -5.40 -8.84
N THR A 110 7.04 -5.65 -8.22
CA THR A 110 7.59 -6.97 -7.97
C THR A 110 7.40 -7.37 -6.51
N GLY A 111 6.93 -8.61 -6.27
CA GLY A 111 6.85 -9.21 -4.94
C GLY A 111 5.46 -9.77 -4.57
N SER A 112 5.43 -10.69 -3.60
CA SER A 112 4.20 -11.32 -3.11
C SER A 112 4.07 -11.16 -1.58
N PRO A 113 3.66 -9.98 -1.10
CA PRO A 113 3.46 -9.73 0.34
C PRO A 113 2.31 -10.57 0.94
N ALA A 114 1.49 -11.22 0.12
CA ALA A 114 0.30 -11.97 0.52
C ALA A 114 0.57 -13.36 1.12
N ARG A 115 1.82 -13.84 1.15
CA ARG A 115 2.15 -15.21 1.63
C ARG A 115 1.91 -15.42 3.12
N HIS A 116 1.82 -14.35 3.92
CA HIS A 116 1.55 -14.43 5.35
C HIS A 116 0.40 -13.48 5.73
N PRO A 117 -0.82 -14.00 5.97
CA PRO A 117 -1.96 -13.15 6.31
C PRO A 117 -1.74 -12.45 7.65
N ARG A 118 -1.50 -11.15 7.58
CA ARG A 118 -1.40 -10.22 8.71
C ARG A 118 -2.56 -9.22 8.66
N ARG A 119 -2.79 -8.45 9.72
CA ARG A 119 -3.78 -7.36 9.70
C ARG A 119 -3.50 -6.41 8.52
N GLU A 120 -2.28 -5.89 8.50
CA GLU A 120 -1.77 -4.97 7.50
C GLU A 120 -0.31 -5.30 7.17
N VAL A 121 0.06 -5.10 5.90
CA VAL A 121 1.42 -5.24 5.41
C VAL A 121 1.79 -3.95 4.70
N ALA A 122 2.59 -3.10 5.34
CA ALA A 122 3.16 -1.91 4.71
C ALA A 122 4.30 -2.32 3.77
N VAL A 123 4.21 -1.91 2.51
CA VAL A 123 5.23 -2.12 1.50
C VAL A 123 5.97 -0.80 1.27
N GLY A 124 7.25 -0.75 1.64
CA GLY A 124 8.07 0.45 1.60
C GLY A 124 8.07 1.29 2.89
N TRP A 125 9.24 1.84 3.21
CA TRP A 125 9.37 2.91 4.22
C TRP A 125 8.46 4.12 3.97
N PRO A 126 8.19 4.55 2.72
CA PRO A 126 7.27 5.66 2.48
C PRO A 126 5.86 5.42 3.05
N THR A 127 5.36 4.19 2.94
CA THR A 127 4.04 3.81 3.48
C THR A 127 4.01 3.89 5.00
N VAL A 128 5.06 3.42 5.68
CA VAL A 128 5.19 3.54 7.14
C VAL A 128 5.26 5.00 7.58
N LYS A 129 6.03 5.83 6.86
CA LYS A 129 6.14 7.27 7.14
C LYS A 129 4.81 7.99 6.95
N ALA A 130 4.04 7.64 5.92
CA ALA A 130 2.70 8.20 5.71
C ALA A 130 1.76 7.91 6.89
N MET A 131 1.72 6.65 7.35
CA MET A 131 0.87 6.23 8.48
C MET A 131 1.21 6.95 9.80
N ILE A 132 2.51 7.10 10.10
CA ILE A 132 2.95 7.71 11.36
C ILE A 132 2.94 9.24 11.26
N GLY A 133 3.41 9.78 10.14
CA GLY A 133 3.57 11.23 9.94
C GLY A 133 2.26 11.99 10.03
N GLU A 134 1.19 11.46 9.42
CA GLU A 134 -0.14 12.08 9.50
C GLU A 134 -0.62 12.22 10.95
N LYS A 135 -0.32 11.23 11.80
CA LYS A 135 -0.75 11.24 13.21
C LYS A 135 0.04 12.22 14.08
N VAL A 136 1.28 12.56 13.69
CA VAL A 136 2.22 13.27 14.56
C VAL A 136 2.43 14.72 14.15
N ILE A 137 2.47 15.01 12.84
CA ILE A 137 2.77 16.36 12.31
C ILE A 137 1.91 16.74 11.08
N PRO A 138 0.58 16.61 11.11
CA PRO A 138 -0.28 16.77 9.93
C PRO A 138 -0.13 18.17 9.28
N GLY A 139 -0.21 19.24 10.07
CA GLY A 139 -0.15 20.61 9.54
C GLY A 139 1.20 20.97 8.87
N LEU A 140 2.31 20.40 9.35
CA LEU A 140 3.61 20.58 8.70
C LEU A 140 3.66 19.83 7.36
N LEU A 141 3.12 18.60 7.34
CA LEU A 141 3.03 17.80 6.13
C LEU A 141 2.08 18.43 5.09
N ASP A 142 1.02 19.11 5.51
CA ASP A 142 0.13 19.86 4.62
C ASP A 142 0.86 21.00 3.94
N ARG A 143 1.61 21.81 4.71
CA ARG A 143 2.42 22.90 4.16
C ARG A 143 3.50 22.39 3.21
N TYR A 144 4.16 21.29 3.59
CA TYR A 144 5.18 20.66 2.75
C TYR A 144 4.57 20.16 1.43
N LEU A 145 3.50 19.37 1.48
CA LEU A 145 2.85 18.85 0.27
C LEU A 145 2.19 19.94 -0.57
N GLY A 146 1.71 21.02 0.04
CA GLY A 146 1.23 22.21 -0.67
C GLY A 146 2.32 22.84 -1.54
N ARG A 147 3.58 22.82 -1.08
CA ARG A 147 4.73 23.36 -1.82
C ARG A 147 5.26 22.42 -2.90
N VAL A 148 5.44 21.13 -2.57
CA VAL A 148 6.18 20.21 -3.46
C VAL A 148 5.31 19.11 -4.07
N GLY A 149 4.15 18.81 -3.48
CA GLY A 149 3.30 17.68 -3.84
C GLY A 149 2.64 17.81 -5.21
N TYR A 150 2.43 19.03 -5.71
CA TYR A 150 1.90 19.28 -7.05
C TYR A 150 2.93 18.92 -8.14
N ALA A 151 4.16 19.39 -7.97
CA ALA A 151 5.25 19.13 -8.91
C ALA A 151 5.71 17.66 -8.86
N ALA A 152 5.75 17.06 -7.67
CA ALA A 152 6.22 15.67 -7.48
C ALA A 152 5.36 14.61 -8.21
N GLN A 153 4.12 14.95 -8.57
CA GLN A 153 3.18 14.07 -9.26
C GLN A 153 3.23 14.20 -10.80
N GLN A 154 4.14 14.99 -11.34
CA GLN A 154 4.24 15.27 -12.76
C GLN A 154 5.67 15.13 -13.26
N THR A 155 5.85 14.64 -14.49
CA THR A 155 7.12 14.79 -15.21
C THR A 155 7.16 16.17 -15.89
N ASP A 156 8.27 16.47 -16.56
CA ASP A 156 8.41 17.68 -17.39
C ASP A 156 7.79 17.50 -18.79
N GLY A 157 7.41 16.27 -19.17
CA GLY A 157 6.83 15.96 -20.48
C GLY A 157 5.37 16.42 -20.59
N ALA A 158 5.02 17.02 -21.74
CA ALA A 158 3.64 17.34 -22.07
C ALA A 158 2.81 16.05 -22.29
N VAL A 159 1.50 16.13 -22.04
CA VAL A 159 0.56 15.06 -22.36
C VAL A 159 -0.64 15.64 -23.10
N GLN A 160 -1.13 14.91 -24.10
CA GLN A 160 -2.34 15.31 -24.82
C GLN A 160 -3.55 15.31 -23.87
N PRO A 161 -4.28 16.44 -23.72
CA PRO A 161 -5.40 16.55 -22.79
C PRO A 161 -6.54 15.57 -23.05
N ASP A 162 -6.71 15.17 -24.31
CA ASP A 162 -7.75 14.31 -24.86
C ASP A 162 -7.31 12.84 -25.04
N ARG A 163 -6.11 12.47 -24.54
CA ARG A 163 -5.62 11.09 -24.62
C ARG A 163 -6.68 10.09 -24.10
N PRO A 164 -6.81 8.91 -24.74
CA PRO A 164 -7.65 7.84 -24.24
C PRO A 164 -7.36 7.53 -22.76
N ASN A 165 -8.41 7.24 -22.00
CA ASN A 165 -8.27 6.97 -20.57
C ASN A 165 -9.25 5.92 -20.07
N ASN A 166 -8.93 5.33 -18.92
CA ASN A 166 -9.64 4.19 -18.36
C ASN A 166 -10.73 4.52 -17.31
N LEU A 167 -11.20 5.78 -17.22
CA LEU A 167 -12.13 6.17 -16.14
C LEU A 167 -13.54 5.56 -16.31
N TRP A 168 -14.02 5.50 -17.55
CA TRP A 168 -15.38 5.07 -17.86
C TRP A 168 -15.40 3.66 -18.47
N THR A 169 -14.51 3.42 -19.43
CA THR A 169 -14.34 2.16 -20.14
C THR A 169 -12.89 1.70 -20.04
N SER A 170 -12.65 0.39 -20.06
CA SER A 170 -11.30 -0.15 -20.19
C SER A 170 -10.72 0.20 -21.56
N LEU A 171 -9.40 0.40 -21.62
CA LEU A 171 -8.71 0.48 -22.91
C LEU A 171 -8.39 -0.94 -23.40
N PRO A 172 -8.45 -1.19 -24.73
CA PRO A 172 -8.09 -2.48 -25.29
C PRO A 172 -6.59 -2.78 -25.12
N GLY A 173 -6.24 -4.06 -25.24
CA GLY A 173 -4.86 -4.56 -25.18
C GLY A 173 -4.42 -5.02 -23.80
N ASP A 174 -3.31 -5.77 -23.77
CA ASP A 174 -2.56 -6.08 -22.55
C ASP A 174 -1.51 -5.00 -22.33
N TRP A 175 -1.60 -4.33 -21.19
CA TRP A 175 -0.68 -3.24 -20.81
C TRP A 175 0.46 -3.73 -19.92
N GLY A 176 0.47 -5.02 -19.58
CA GLY A 176 1.45 -5.62 -18.69
C GLY A 176 1.39 -5.08 -17.26
N ALA A 177 2.42 -5.41 -16.48
CA ALA A 177 2.53 -4.99 -15.08
C ALA A 177 3.42 -3.74 -14.88
N HIS A 178 4.37 -3.50 -15.80
CA HIS A 178 5.40 -2.46 -15.68
C HIS A 178 5.03 -1.18 -16.43
N GLY A 179 5.25 -0.03 -15.80
CA GLY A 179 5.07 1.29 -16.41
C GLY A 179 6.34 1.84 -17.06
N VAL A 180 6.26 3.07 -17.58
CA VAL A 180 7.35 3.77 -18.29
C VAL A 180 8.47 4.31 -17.39
N PHE A 181 8.49 3.96 -16.10
CA PHE A 181 9.44 4.53 -15.14
C PHE A 181 10.53 3.56 -14.70
N ASP A 182 10.88 2.57 -15.53
CA ASP A 182 11.87 1.54 -15.19
C ASP A 182 13.21 2.14 -14.77
N ASP A 183 13.70 3.16 -15.47
CA ASP A 183 14.99 3.83 -15.17
C ASP A 183 15.03 4.54 -13.80
N ARG A 184 13.86 4.79 -13.19
CA ARG A 184 13.74 5.48 -11.88
C ARG A 184 13.20 4.56 -10.78
N ALA A 185 12.71 3.39 -11.15
CA ALA A 185 12.04 2.48 -10.25
C ALA A 185 13.04 1.56 -9.56
N ARG A 186 12.87 1.38 -8.26
CA ARG A 186 13.71 0.48 -7.45
C ARG A 186 13.07 -0.90 -7.39
N GLU A 187 13.84 -1.95 -7.66
CA GLU A 187 13.34 -3.34 -7.57
C GLU A 187 13.06 -3.78 -6.13
N ARG A 188 13.88 -3.30 -5.18
CA ARG A 188 13.87 -3.78 -3.81
C ARG A 188 13.56 -2.66 -2.82
N SER A 189 12.76 -3.01 -1.82
CA SER A 189 12.52 -2.18 -0.64
C SER A 189 13.11 -2.88 0.58
N LEU A 190 14.11 -2.27 1.22
CA LEU A 190 14.70 -2.78 2.46
C LEU A 190 13.63 -2.99 3.54
N GLN A 191 12.65 -2.09 3.66
CA GLN A 191 11.56 -2.24 4.62
C GLN A 191 10.65 -3.43 4.27
N LEU A 192 10.37 -3.67 2.98
CA LEU A 192 9.57 -4.81 2.57
C LEU A 192 10.32 -6.10 2.93
N TRP A 193 11.62 -6.15 2.62
CA TRP A 193 12.50 -7.25 2.98
C TRP A 193 12.51 -7.50 4.50
N LEU A 194 12.74 -6.46 5.31
CA LEU A 194 12.69 -6.56 6.77
C LEU A 194 11.32 -7.06 7.27
N THR A 195 10.23 -6.61 6.66
CA THR A 195 8.86 -6.96 7.07
C THR A 195 8.52 -8.42 6.78
N THR A 196 8.99 -8.94 5.63
CA THR A 196 8.79 -10.33 5.20
C THR A 196 9.77 -11.29 5.87
N HIS A 197 10.98 -10.84 6.22
CA HIS A 197 12.01 -11.66 6.88
C HIS A 197 12.07 -11.47 8.40
N ARG A 198 11.09 -10.74 8.98
CA ARG A 198 10.99 -10.45 10.42
C ARG A 198 11.20 -11.67 11.33
N PRO A 199 10.66 -12.88 11.07
CA PRO A 199 10.92 -14.05 11.92
C PRO A 199 12.40 -14.42 12.02
N TRP A 200 13.13 -14.37 10.92
CA TRP A 200 14.58 -14.64 10.88
C TRP A 200 15.40 -13.57 11.60
N ILE A 201 14.97 -12.30 11.48
CA ILE A 201 15.61 -11.19 12.21
C ILE A 201 15.45 -11.37 13.71
N TRP A 202 14.27 -11.77 14.19
CA TRP A 202 14.06 -12.06 15.62
C TRP A 202 14.85 -13.29 16.08
N ALA A 203 14.92 -14.34 15.26
CA ALA A 203 15.74 -15.51 15.57
C ALA A 203 17.22 -15.15 15.71
N LEU A 204 17.75 -14.34 14.78
CA LEU A 204 19.12 -13.85 14.84
C LEU A 204 19.37 -12.95 16.07
N ALA A 205 18.45 -12.02 16.35
CA ALA A 205 18.56 -11.14 17.52
C ALA A 205 18.55 -11.92 18.83
N ALA A 206 17.68 -12.95 18.93
CA ALA A 206 17.64 -13.84 20.08
C ALA A 206 18.93 -14.65 20.23
N ALA A 207 19.49 -15.16 19.12
CA ALA A 207 20.77 -15.87 19.12
C ALA A 207 21.92 -14.97 19.59
N VAL A 208 22.03 -13.75 19.07
CA VAL A 208 23.05 -12.77 19.49
C VAL A 208 22.92 -12.43 20.97
N LEU A 209 21.70 -12.17 21.43
CA LEU A 209 21.45 -11.89 22.85
C LEU A 209 21.84 -13.09 23.73
N SER A 210 21.58 -14.31 23.26
CA SER A 210 21.92 -15.55 23.99
C SER A 210 23.44 -15.74 24.10
N VAL A 211 24.19 -15.43 23.04
CA VAL A 211 25.67 -15.44 23.04
C VAL A 211 26.20 -14.38 23.99
N LEU A 212 25.69 -13.15 23.95
CA LEU A 212 26.10 -12.05 24.83
C LEU A 212 25.84 -12.37 26.31
N LEU A 213 24.68 -12.95 26.63
CA LEU A 213 24.33 -13.39 27.99
C LEU A 213 25.18 -14.58 28.46
N SER A 214 25.61 -15.46 27.56
CA SER A 214 26.48 -16.60 27.89
C SER A 214 27.92 -16.15 28.13
N ALA A 215 28.41 -15.19 27.34
CA ALA A 215 29.72 -14.57 27.49
C ALA A 215 29.83 -13.75 28.79
N SER A 216 28.77 -13.03 29.18
CA SER A 216 28.76 -12.28 30.44
C SER A 216 28.71 -13.19 31.67
N ARG A 217 28.05 -14.36 31.59
CA ARG A 217 28.05 -15.36 32.66
C ARG A 217 29.40 -16.04 32.86
N THR A 218 30.12 -16.35 31.78
CA THR A 218 31.48 -16.92 31.85
C THR A 218 32.51 -15.92 32.39
N GLN A 219 32.33 -14.62 32.12
CA GLN A 219 33.15 -13.57 32.72
C GLN A 219 32.88 -13.36 34.21
N ALA A 220 31.64 -13.57 34.66
CA ALA A 220 31.25 -13.43 36.06
C ALA A 220 31.65 -14.63 36.94
N SER A 221 31.77 -15.84 36.37
CA SER A 221 32.21 -17.04 37.09
C SER A 221 33.74 -17.21 37.19
N GLY A 222 34.51 -16.32 36.56
CA GLY A 222 35.97 -16.34 36.54
C GLY A 222 36.64 -15.29 37.42
N ARG A 223 35.89 -14.64 38.31
CA ARG A 223 36.38 -13.75 39.38
C ARG A 223 36.02 -14.34 40.72
#